data_AF-A0A918AB71-F1
#
_entry.id   AF-A0A918AB71-F1
#
_cell.length_a   1.000
_cell.length_b   1.000
_cell.length_c   1.000
_cell.angle_alpha   90.00
_cell.angle_beta   90.00
_cell.angle_gamma   90.00
#
_symmetry.space_group_name_H-M   'P 1'
#
loop_
_entity.id
_entity.type
_entity.pdbx_description
1 polymer ?
#
loop_
_entity_poly.entity_id
_entity_poly.type
_entity_poly.pdbx_seq_one_letter_code
_entity_poly.pdbx_strand_id
1 'polypeptide(L)'
;MHESAASITDVLRPLGDTILPRWEACASALRATGRAAPQAWHTAAEFHYRSDRPAPLHGDLSFANLARRPDGTLIMFDASALLGPKEFDAARWSARLAIAGMSPLDVFARWCSTEAIDASTAYELLGVECVLEAGSLEVQRLQRRSSSLTPHAIDPLQYVDAAIDNLIHTAHSLLG
;
A
#
# COMPACT_ATOMS: atom_id res chain seq x y z
N MET A 1 -1.76 15.40 23.90
CA MET A 1 -2.60 14.56 24.79
C MET A 1 -3.63 13.91 23.87
N HIS A 2 -3.63 12.60 23.72
CA HIS A 2 -4.60 11.91 22.84
C HIS A 2 -5.88 11.69 23.65
N GLU A 3 -6.99 12.28 23.21
CA GLU A 3 -8.31 12.05 23.80
C GLU A 3 -8.91 10.77 23.23
N SER A 4 -9.57 9.99 24.08
CA SER A 4 -10.32 8.82 23.62
C SER A 4 -11.56 9.28 22.87
N ALA A 5 -11.74 8.81 21.64
CA ALA A 5 -13.00 8.99 20.92
C ALA A 5 -14.11 8.15 21.57
N ALA A 6 -15.33 8.68 21.60
CA ALA A 6 -16.50 7.97 22.10
C ALA A 6 -16.98 6.87 21.14
N SER A 7 -16.77 7.08 19.83
CA SER A 7 -17.01 6.10 18.78
C SER A 7 -15.85 6.08 17.77
N ILE A 8 -15.55 4.91 17.22
CA ILE A 8 -14.55 4.79 16.14
C ILE A 8 -14.98 5.59 14.90
N THR A 9 -16.28 5.66 14.62
CA THR A 9 -16.82 6.40 13.46
C THR A 9 -16.46 7.87 13.46
N ASP A 10 -16.19 8.46 14.62
CA ASP A 10 -15.93 9.89 14.77
C ASP A 10 -14.49 10.26 14.38
N VAL A 11 -13.62 9.26 14.24
CA VAL A 11 -12.20 9.44 13.91
C VAL A 11 -11.82 8.85 12.55
N LEU A 12 -12.74 8.12 11.89
CA LEU A 12 -12.47 7.52 10.59
C LEU A 12 -12.52 8.58 9.48
N ARG A 13 -11.46 8.65 8.67
CA ARG A 13 -11.37 9.56 7.52
C ARG A 13 -11.60 8.81 6.21
N PRO A 14 -12.28 9.42 5.22
CA PRO A 14 -12.42 8.80 3.90
C PRO A 14 -11.07 8.43 3.29
N LEU A 15 -10.98 7.20 2.78
CA LEU A 15 -9.76 6.67 2.17
C LEU A 15 -9.32 7.52 0.97
N GLY A 16 -10.25 7.83 0.06
CA GLY A 16 -10.00 8.66 -1.12
C GLY A 16 -9.38 10.02 -0.78
N ASP A 17 -9.91 10.72 0.21
CA ASP A 17 -9.42 12.05 0.60
C ASP A 17 -8.01 11.99 1.21
N THR A 18 -7.64 10.85 1.81
CA THR A 18 -6.36 10.69 2.51
C THR A 18 -5.27 10.09 1.61
N ILE A 19 -5.59 9.06 0.84
CA ILE A 19 -4.60 8.26 0.11
C ILE A 19 -4.44 8.73 -1.35
N LEU A 20 -5.48 9.23 -2.00
CA LEU A 20 -5.39 9.62 -3.42
C LEU A 20 -4.32 10.71 -3.68
N PRO A 21 -4.18 11.79 -2.86
CA PRO A 21 -3.11 12.76 -3.06
C PRO A 21 -1.72 12.14 -2.93
N ARG A 22 -1.55 11.18 -2.01
CA ARG A 22 -0.29 10.44 -1.84
C ARG A 22 -0.02 9.55 -3.04
N TRP A 23 -1.04 8.88 -3.55
CA TRP A 23 -0.97 8.05 -4.75
C TRP A 23 -0.50 8.87 -5.96
N GLU A 24 -1.06 10.07 -6.16
CA GLU A 24 -0.66 10.97 -7.25
C GLU A 24 0.81 11.39 -7.16
N ALA A 25 1.27 11.74 -5.96
CA ALA A 25 2.68 12.06 -5.73
C ALA A 25 3.60 10.87 -6.05
N CYS A 26 3.21 9.66 -5.65
CA CYS A 26 3.96 8.43 -5.91
C CYS A 26 3.99 8.08 -7.41
N ALA A 27 2.83 8.16 -8.09
CA ALA A 27 2.74 7.96 -9.54
C ALA A 27 3.56 8.99 -10.32
N SER A 28 3.59 10.25 -9.85
CA SER A 28 4.44 11.29 -10.44
C SER A 28 5.93 10.96 -10.30
N ALA A 29 6.36 10.45 -9.13
CA ALA A 29 7.74 10.04 -8.91
C ALA A 29 8.16 8.89 -9.84
N LEU A 30 7.29 7.91 -10.05
CA LEU A 30 7.53 6.81 -11.01
C LEU A 30 7.69 7.33 -12.45
N ARG A 31 6.79 8.22 -12.90
CA ARG A 31 6.89 8.81 -14.24
C ARG A 31 8.19 9.60 -14.41
N ALA A 32 8.60 10.36 -13.39
CA ALA A 32 9.83 11.15 -13.42
C ALA A 32 11.09 10.27 -13.57
N THR A 33 11.04 9.01 -13.17
CA THR A 33 12.14 8.04 -13.35
C THR A 33 11.96 7.12 -14.56
N GLY A 34 11.01 7.42 -15.44
CA GLY A 34 10.77 6.66 -16.67
C GLY A 34 9.98 5.36 -16.47
N ARG A 35 9.42 5.14 -15.27
CA ARG A 35 8.59 3.97 -14.97
C ARG A 35 7.13 4.24 -15.35
N ALA A 36 6.42 3.17 -15.71
CA ALA A 36 5.03 3.26 -16.12
C ALA A 36 4.12 3.62 -14.94
N ALA A 37 3.31 4.65 -15.14
CA ALA A 37 2.12 4.93 -14.34
C ALA A 37 1.10 5.70 -15.22
N PRO A 38 0.44 5.00 -16.17
CA PRO A 38 -0.52 5.60 -17.09
C PRO A 38 -1.69 6.29 -16.37
N GLN A 39 -2.31 7.26 -17.04
CA GLN A 39 -3.47 7.97 -16.49
C GLN A 39 -4.66 7.02 -16.18
N ALA A 40 -4.81 5.93 -16.94
CA ALA A 40 -5.86 4.94 -16.67
C ALA A 40 -5.76 4.32 -15.26
N TRP A 41 -4.55 4.16 -14.72
CA TRP A 41 -4.36 3.65 -13.35
C TRP A 41 -4.78 4.65 -12.28
N HIS A 42 -4.72 5.96 -12.58
CA HIS A 42 -5.26 6.99 -11.71
C HIS A 42 -6.79 6.90 -11.66
N THR A 43 -7.46 6.72 -12.80
CA THR A 43 -8.91 6.47 -12.83
C THR A 43 -9.31 5.26 -11.98
N ALA A 44 -8.54 4.17 -12.05
CA ALA A 44 -8.76 3.00 -11.20
C ALA A 44 -8.58 3.34 -9.70
N ALA A 45 -7.53 4.08 -9.33
CA ALA A 45 -7.30 4.52 -7.96
C ALA A 45 -8.46 5.38 -7.43
N GLU A 46 -8.95 6.34 -8.22
CA GLU A 46 -10.09 7.17 -7.87
C GLU A 46 -11.35 6.35 -7.65
N PHE A 47 -11.64 5.41 -8.55
CA PHE A 47 -12.80 4.54 -8.47
C PHE A 47 -12.78 3.69 -7.20
N HIS A 48 -11.67 3.00 -6.92
CA HIS A 48 -11.59 2.08 -5.79
C HIS A 48 -11.51 2.79 -4.44
N TYR A 49 -10.76 3.88 -4.33
CA TYR A 49 -10.63 4.59 -3.05
C TYR A 49 -11.88 5.35 -2.62
N ARG A 50 -12.81 5.62 -3.55
CA ARG A 50 -14.09 6.28 -3.28
C ARG A 50 -15.27 5.29 -3.21
N SER A 51 -15.00 4.01 -2.98
CA SER A 51 -16.03 2.95 -2.92
C SER A 51 -17.18 3.25 -1.94
N ASP A 52 -18.41 2.96 -2.39
CA ASP A 52 -19.66 3.16 -1.63
C ASP A 52 -19.91 2.12 -0.52
N ARG A 53 -18.99 1.17 -0.31
CA ARG A 53 -19.09 0.11 0.71
C ARG A 53 -17.97 0.21 1.75
N PRO A 54 -17.94 1.27 2.56
CA PRO A 54 -16.85 1.50 3.46
C PRO A 54 -16.86 0.56 4.67
N ALA A 55 -15.69 0.08 5.06
CA ALA A 55 -15.36 -0.57 6.31
C ALA A 55 -14.27 0.24 7.04
N PRO A 56 -14.16 0.15 8.37
CA PRO A 56 -13.00 0.64 9.10
C PRO A 56 -11.74 -0.10 8.65
N LEU A 57 -10.68 0.65 8.35
CA LEU A 57 -9.40 0.14 7.87
C LEU A 57 -8.27 0.52 8.82
N HIS A 58 -7.26 -0.34 8.88
CA HIS A 58 -5.98 0.00 9.48
C HIS A 58 -5.30 1.13 8.68
N GLY A 59 -5.35 1.08 7.34
CA GLY A 59 -4.85 2.16 6.49
C GLY A 59 -3.33 2.21 6.31
N ASP A 60 -2.58 1.51 7.17
CA ASP A 60 -1.12 1.46 7.16
C ASP A 60 -0.58 0.09 7.59
N LEU A 61 -1.25 -0.99 7.18
CA LEU A 61 -0.85 -2.33 7.59
C LEU A 61 0.57 -2.66 7.08
N SER A 62 1.50 -2.94 8.00
CA SER A 62 2.90 -3.28 7.71
C SER A 62 3.50 -4.07 8.88
N PHE A 63 4.64 -4.75 8.67
CA PHE A 63 5.31 -5.46 9.77
C PHE A 63 5.71 -4.55 10.93
N ALA A 64 5.99 -3.28 10.67
CA ALA A 64 6.33 -2.31 11.71
C ALA A 64 5.17 -2.03 12.67
N ASN A 65 3.94 -2.29 12.23
CA ASN A 65 2.69 -2.05 12.95
C ASN A 65 2.10 -3.32 13.55
N LEU A 66 2.89 -4.40 13.59
CA LEU A 66 2.52 -5.69 14.16
C LEU A 66 3.42 -6.05 15.34
N ALA A 67 2.81 -6.50 16.43
CA ALA A 67 3.51 -7.10 17.55
C ALA A 67 2.88 -8.44 17.91
N ARG A 68 3.68 -9.36 18.44
CA ARG A 68 3.19 -10.62 18.99
C ARG A 68 3.29 -10.57 20.52
N ARG A 69 2.18 -10.84 21.21
CA ARG A 69 2.14 -11.03 22.66
C ARG A 69 2.82 -12.34 23.07
N PRO A 70 3.24 -12.48 24.33
CA PRO A 70 3.80 -13.73 24.85
C PRO A 70 2.88 -14.96 24.69
N ASP A 71 1.56 -14.74 24.69
CA ASP A 71 0.55 -15.79 24.49
C ASP A 71 0.36 -16.18 23.00
N GLY A 72 1.12 -15.57 22.09
CA GLY A 72 1.05 -15.81 20.65
C GLY A 72 0.06 -14.91 19.90
N THR A 73 -0.76 -14.12 20.60
CA THR A 73 -1.75 -13.20 19.99
C THR A 73 -1.05 -12.11 19.20
N LEU A 74 -1.55 -11.79 18.01
CA LEU A 74 -1.10 -10.65 17.22
C LEU A 74 -1.84 -9.37 17.65
N ILE A 75 -1.10 -8.30 17.85
CA ILE A 75 -1.62 -6.95 18.07
C ILE A 75 -1.25 -6.11 16.85
N MET A 76 -2.22 -5.36 16.35
CA MET A 76 -2.04 -4.29 15.38
C MET A 76 -2.07 -2.95 16.10
N PHE A 77 -1.18 -2.03 15.75
CA PHE A 77 -1.13 -0.68 16.31
C PHE A 77 -0.82 0.35 15.23
N ASP A 78 -0.94 1.63 15.56
CA ASP A 78 -0.75 2.74 14.61
C ASP A 78 -1.70 2.69 13.40
N ALA A 79 -2.97 2.39 13.66
CA ALA A 79 -4.00 2.49 12.64
C ALA A 79 -4.20 3.95 12.22
N SER A 80 -4.16 4.20 10.91
CA SER A 80 -4.44 5.50 10.30
C SER A 80 -5.92 5.94 10.39
N ALA A 81 -6.78 5.05 10.92
CA ALA A 81 -8.21 5.25 11.11
C ALA A 81 -8.89 5.70 9.81
N LEU A 82 -8.87 4.84 8.79
CA LEU A 82 -9.44 5.15 7.48
C LEU A 82 -10.76 4.41 7.25
N LEU A 83 -11.57 4.95 6.33
CA LEU A 83 -12.86 4.42 5.93
C LEU A 83 -12.84 4.15 4.42
N GLY A 84 -12.96 2.88 4.00
CA GLY A 84 -12.85 2.50 2.58
C GLY A 84 -13.15 1.03 2.33
N PRO A 85 -12.88 0.49 1.13
CA PRO A 85 -13.15 -0.92 0.80
C PRO A 85 -12.32 -1.86 1.69
N LYS A 86 -12.94 -2.92 2.22
CA LYS A 86 -12.30 -3.89 3.14
C LYS A 86 -11.09 -4.59 2.50
N GLU A 87 -11.06 -4.66 1.18
CA GLU A 87 -9.99 -5.24 0.36
C GLU A 87 -8.70 -4.40 0.43
N PHE A 88 -8.78 -3.13 0.85
CA PHE A 88 -7.65 -2.20 0.88
C PHE A 88 -6.50 -2.70 1.74
N ASP A 89 -6.74 -3.10 2.99
CA ASP A 89 -5.65 -3.53 3.88
C ASP A 89 -4.96 -4.80 3.38
N ALA A 90 -5.72 -5.71 2.74
CA ALA A 90 -5.19 -6.91 2.11
C ALA A 90 -4.29 -6.56 0.90
N ALA A 91 -4.75 -5.64 0.04
CA ALA A 91 -4.00 -5.16 -1.11
C ALA A 91 -2.72 -4.44 -0.67
N ARG A 92 -2.85 -3.53 0.31
CA ARG A 92 -1.75 -2.75 0.90
C ARG A 92 -0.68 -3.64 1.52
N TRP A 93 -1.10 -4.63 2.30
CA TRP A 93 -0.22 -5.63 2.89
C TRP A 93 0.53 -6.41 1.81
N SER A 94 -0.19 -6.91 0.82
CA SER A 94 0.38 -7.73 -0.26
C SER A 94 1.41 -6.97 -1.09
N ALA A 95 1.14 -5.72 -1.44
CA ALA A 95 2.09 -4.85 -2.13
C ALA A 95 3.37 -4.62 -1.29
N ARG A 96 3.23 -4.36 0.01
CA ARG A 96 4.38 -4.10 0.90
C ARG A 96 5.32 -5.28 1.08
N LEU A 97 4.81 -6.50 0.97
CA LEU A 97 5.65 -7.71 1.07
C LEU A 97 6.57 -7.92 -0.14
N ALA A 98 6.41 -7.14 -1.22
CA ALA A 98 7.33 -7.19 -2.37
C ALA A 98 8.78 -6.92 -1.98
N ILE A 99 9.04 -6.04 -1.01
CA ILE A 99 10.40 -5.74 -0.55
C ILE A 99 11.07 -6.92 0.17
N ALA A 100 10.27 -7.88 0.66
CA ALA A 100 10.74 -9.15 1.20
C ALA A 100 10.90 -10.24 0.12
N GLY A 101 10.81 -9.87 -1.17
CA GLY A 101 10.91 -10.80 -2.30
C GLY A 101 9.67 -11.66 -2.53
N MET A 102 8.54 -11.32 -1.90
CA MET A 102 7.28 -12.05 -2.08
C MET A 102 6.48 -11.48 -3.27
N SER A 103 5.81 -12.35 -4.02
CA SER A 103 4.86 -11.94 -5.07
C SER A 103 3.62 -11.31 -4.43
N PRO A 104 3.28 -10.03 -4.72
CA PRO A 104 2.05 -9.42 -4.20
C PRO A 104 0.80 -10.22 -4.59
N LEU A 105 0.78 -10.77 -5.81
CA LEU A 105 -0.33 -11.56 -6.32
C LEU A 105 -0.52 -12.85 -5.50
N ASP A 106 0.57 -13.55 -5.16
CA ASP A 106 0.49 -14.80 -4.41
C ASP A 106 0.03 -14.57 -2.97
N VAL A 107 0.51 -13.50 -2.34
CA VAL A 107 0.08 -13.10 -1.00
C VAL A 107 -1.41 -12.76 -1.01
N PHE A 108 -1.84 -11.95 -1.98
CA PHE A 108 -3.22 -11.53 -2.09
C PHE A 108 -4.16 -12.70 -2.40
N ALA A 109 -3.77 -13.61 -3.29
CA ALA A 109 -4.56 -14.80 -3.61
C ALA A 109 -4.79 -15.69 -2.38
N ARG A 110 -3.79 -15.83 -1.48
CA ARG A 110 -3.95 -16.54 -0.21
C ARG A 110 -4.98 -15.86 0.69
N TRP A 111 -4.95 -14.53 0.77
CA TRP A 111 -5.97 -13.78 1.52
C TRP A 111 -7.37 -13.98 0.93
N CYS A 112 -7.49 -13.90 -0.41
CA CYS A 112 -8.76 -14.12 -1.11
C CYS A 112 -9.33 -15.52 -0.86
N SER A 113 -8.47 -16.54 -0.70
CA SER A 113 -8.92 -17.90 -0.41
C SER A 113 -9.54 -18.08 0.98
N THR A 114 -9.24 -17.17 1.91
CA THR A 114 -9.71 -17.24 3.29
C THR A 114 -10.90 -16.33 3.58
N GLU A 115 -11.10 -15.29 2.76
CA GLU A 115 -12.11 -14.26 2.95
C GLU A 115 -13.13 -14.23 1.82
N ALA A 116 -14.40 -14.00 2.14
CA ALA A 116 -15.45 -13.80 1.13
C ALA A 116 -15.35 -12.39 0.53
N ILE A 117 -14.48 -12.21 -0.45
CA ILE A 117 -14.27 -10.95 -1.19
C ILE A 117 -14.67 -11.08 -2.66
N ASP A 118 -15.13 -9.99 -3.25
CA ASP A 118 -15.33 -9.92 -4.70
C ASP A 118 -13.96 -9.84 -5.38
N ALA A 119 -13.53 -10.96 -5.94
CA ALA A 119 -12.19 -11.12 -6.49
C ALA A 119 -11.85 -10.06 -7.55
N SER A 120 -12.78 -9.72 -8.45
CA SER A 120 -12.50 -8.85 -9.60
C SER A 120 -12.07 -7.45 -9.15
N THR A 121 -12.92 -6.79 -8.37
CA THR A 121 -12.70 -5.47 -7.77
C THR A 121 -11.49 -5.47 -6.83
N ALA A 122 -11.26 -6.58 -6.11
CA ALA A 122 -10.15 -6.74 -5.18
C ALA A 122 -8.79 -6.78 -5.89
N TYR A 123 -8.68 -7.47 -7.03
CA TYR A 123 -7.43 -7.56 -7.80
C TYR A 123 -7.04 -6.24 -8.47
N GLU A 124 -8.00 -5.45 -8.96
CA GLU A 124 -7.69 -4.11 -9.46
C GLU A 124 -7.15 -3.20 -8.35
N LEU A 125 -7.74 -3.26 -7.14
CA LEU A 125 -7.24 -2.52 -5.99
C LEU A 125 -5.82 -2.96 -5.58
N LEU A 126 -5.48 -4.25 -5.71
CA LEU A 126 -4.09 -4.71 -5.58
C LEU A 126 -3.17 -4.01 -6.58
N GLY A 127 -3.56 -3.91 -7.85
CA GLY A 127 -2.81 -3.18 -8.86
C GLY A 127 -2.57 -1.72 -8.47
N VAL A 128 -3.61 -1.03 -7.99
CA VAL A 128 -3.54 0.36 -7.50
C VAL A 128 -2.54 0.49 -6.35
N GLU A 129 -2.58 -0.43 -5.38
CA GLU A 129 -1.67 -0.43 -4.23
C GLU A 129 -0.23 -0.76 -4.61
N CYS A 130 -0.02 -1.61 -5.63
CA CYS A 130 1.31 -1.87 -6.16
C CYS A 130 1.94 -0.60 -6.73
N VAL A 131 1.18 0.25 -7.42
CA VAL A 131 1.67 1.56 -7.92
C VAL A 131 2.03 2.49 -6.76
N LEU A 132 1.17 2.58 -5.74
CA LEU A 132 1.42 3.41 -4.56
C LEU A 132 2.70 3.00 -3.82
N GLU A 133 2.89 1.69 -3.62
CA GLU A 133 4.07 1.18 -2.94
C GLU A 133 5.34 1.35 -3.79
N ALA A 134 5.28 1.04 -5.09
CA ALA A 134 6.40 1.26 -6.00
C ALA A 134 6.87 2.73 -6.00
N GLY A 135 5.92 3.67 -6.08
CA GLY A 135 6.24 5.09 -6.03
C GLY A 135 6.70 5.55 -4.65
N SER A 136 6.20 4.96 -3.57
CA SER A 136 6.69 5.24 -2.21
C SER A 136 8.17 4.84 -2.06
N LEU A 137 8.56 3.67 -2.59
CA LEU A 137 9.95 3.21 -2.61
C LEU A 137 10.84 4.14 -3.45
N GLU A 138 10.34 4.59 -4.60
CA GLU A 138 11.05 5.55 -5.46
C GLU A 138 11.27 6.89 -4.76
N VAL A 139 10.26 7.44 -4.09
CA VAL A 139 10.38 8.69 -3.31
C VAL A 139 11.42 8.55 -2.20
N GLN A 140 11.39 7.45 -1.44
CA GLN A 140 12.38 7.18 -0.40
C GLN A 140 13.81 7.10 -0.97
N ARG A 141 13.96 6.46 -2.14
CA ARG A 141 15.25 6.37 -2.87
C ARG A 141 15.78 7.76 -3.25
N LEU A 142 14.93 8.62 -3.81
CA LEU A 142 15.29 9.99 -4.22
C LEU A 142 15.66 10.87 -3.02
N GLN A 143 14.92 10.75 -1.91
CA GLN A 143 15.22 11.48 -0.67
C GLN A 143 16.59 11.09 -0.10
N ARG A 144 16.89 9.79 -0.01
CA ARG A 144 18.19 9.30 0.48
C ARG A 144 19.37 9.77 -0.37
N ARG A 145 19.23 9.75 -1.70
CA ARG A 145 20.26 10.26 -2.63
C ARG A 145 20.52 11.75 -2.45
N SER A 146 19.49 12.52 -2.11
CA SER A 146 19.59 13.95 -1.86
C SER A 146 20.21 14.27 -0.48
N SER A 147 20.16 13.32 0.45
CA SER A 147 20.65 13.49 1.84
C SER A 147 22.02 12.86 2.12
N SER A 148 22.62 12.10 1.18
CA SER A 148 23.87 11.37 1.46
C SER A 148 25.13 12.23 1.25
N LEU A 149 25.73 12.67 2.37
CA LEU A 149 27.14 13.09 2.50
C LEU A 149 28.02 12.02 3.17
N THR A 150 27.49 10.82 3.46
CA THR A 150 28.26 9.73 4.08
C THR A 150 27.94 8.37 3.45
N PRO A 151 28.94 7.64 2.94
CA PRO A 151 28.81 6.23 2.58
C PRO A 151 28.94 5.36 3.84
N HIS A 152 28.41 4.13 3.79
CA HIS A 152 28.50 3.06 4.81
C HIS A 152 27.28 2.86 5.71
N ALA A 153 26.21 2.37 5.11
CA ALA A 153 25.48 1.21 5.66
C ALA A 153 25.29 0.22 4.51
N ILE A 154 25.37 -1.08 4.77
CA ILE A 154 25.04 -2.14 3.80
C ILE A 154 23.71 -1.76 3.15
N ASP A 155 23.70 -1.58 1.83
CA ASP A 155 22.57 -0.99 1.15
C ASP A 155 21.36 -1.96 1.19
N PRO A 156 20.32 -1.71 2.02
CA PRO A 156 19.12 -2.53 1.98
C PRO A 156 18.37 -2.38 0.63
N LEU A 157 18.84 -1.47 -0.26
CA LEU A 157 18.30 -1.25 -1.60
C LEU A 157 18.75 -2.28 -2.63
N GLN A 158 19.56 -3.29 -2.30
CA GLN A 158 19.95 -4.33 -3.27
C GLN A 158 18.73 -5.02 -3.91
N TYR A 159 17.58 -4.95 -3.25
CA TYR A 159 16.31 -5.50 -3.73
C TYR A 159 15.23 -4.45 -4.05
N VAL A 160 15.49 -3.15 -3.90
CA VAL A 160 14.44 -2.12 -4.10
C VAL A 160 14.08 -1.96 -5.57
N ASP A 161 15.05 -1.94 -6.48
CA ASP A 161 14.72 -1.85 -7.91
C ASP A 161 13.95 -3.10 -8.36
N ALA A 162 14.34 -4.30 -7.90
CA ALA A 162 13.63 -5.54 -8.17
C ALA A 162 12.20 -5.55 -7.56
N ALA A 163 12.03 -4.99 -6.36
CA ALA A 163 10.72 -4.85 -5.74
C ALA A 163 9.82 -3.88 -6.52
N ILE A 164 10.37 -2.72 -6.94
CA ILE A 164 9.65 -1.76 -7.79
C ILE A 164 9.24 -2.43 -9.11
N ASP A 165 10.16 -3.15 -9.76
CA ASP A 165 9.88 -3.84 -11.03
C ASP A 165 8.77 -4.89 -10.85
N ASN A 166 8.83 -5.69 -9.77
CA ASN A 166 7.80 -6.68 -9.45
C ASN A 166 6.43 -6.03 -9.21
N LEU A 167 6.39 -4.91 -8.48
CA LEU A 167 5.17 -4.16 -8.21
C LEU A 167 4.58 -3.57 -9.49
N ILE A 168 5.41 -2.95 -10.34
CA ILE A 168 4.95 -2.37 -11.61
C ILE A 168 4.50 -3.46 -12.58
N HIS A 169 5.19 -4.61 -12.62
CA HIS A 169 4.76 -5.76 -13.40
C HIS A 169 3.39 -6.29 -12.93
N THR A 170 3.18 -6.38 -11.62
CA THR A 170 1.88 -6.77 -11.04
C THR A 170 0.79 -5.74 -11.35
N ALA A 171 1.08 -4.44 -11.25
CA ALA A 171 0.12 -3.41 -11.62
C ALA A 171 -0.27 -3.50 -13.11
N HIS A 172 0.70 -3.76 -13.99
CA HIS A 172 0.43 -3.96 -15.41
C HIS A 172 -0.47 -5.15 -15.70
N SER A 173 -0.31 -6.29 -15.01
CA SER A 173 -1.13 -7.47 -15.26
C SER A 173 -2.57 -7.32 -14.76
N LEU A 174 -2.81 -6.42 -13.80
CA LEU A 174 -4.11 -6.24 -13.15
C LEU A 174 -4.88 -5.01 -13.65
N LEU A 175 -4.19 -4.00 -14.19
CA LEU A 175 -4.77 -2.73 -14.64
C LEU A 175 -4.57 -2.43 -16.13
N GLY A 176 -3.86 -3.29 -16.85
CA GLY A 176 -3.41 -3.08 -18.24
C GLY A 176 -4.21 -3.82 -19.30
#